data_AF-A0A1J5FD47-F1
#
_entry.id   AF-A0A1J5FD47-F1
#
_cell.length_a   1.000
_cell.length_b   1.000
_cell.length_c   1.000
_cell.angle_alpha   90.00
_cell.angle_beta   90.00
_cell.angle_gamma   90.00
#
_symmetry.space_group_name_H-M   'P 1'
#
loop_
_entity.id
_entity.type
_entity.pdbx_description
1 polymer ?
#
loop_
_entity_poly.entity_id
_entity_poly.type
_entity_poly.pdbx_seq_one_letter_code
_entity_poly.pdbx_strand_id
1 'polypeptide(L)'
;MKIISKTAIFLFIVVLILEGINIYLSNKISLDSIKATKITSQIEDLSEKNTLLSSEVIYSLSLDNISSRAAYLGFVEPKEPISFASPLQVALKK
;
A
#
# COMPACT_ATOMS: atom_id res chain seq x y z
N MET A 1 5.91 -65.85 12.37
CA MET A 1 4.80 -64.89 12.61
C MET A 1 5.17 -63.68 13.49
N LYS A 2 5.89 -63.85 14.62
CA LYS A 2 6.25 -62.74 15.53
C LYS A 2 7.15 -61.64 14.90
N ILE A 3 8.05 -61.99 13.98
CA ILE A 3 8.94 -61.02 13.31
C ILE A 3 8.15 -60.10 12.37
N ILE A 4 7.21 -60.66 11.61
CA ILE A 4 6.32 -59.93 10.69
C ILE A 4 5.44 -58.92 11.46
N SER A 5 4.97 -59.30 12.65
CA SER A 5 4.24 -58.40 13.55
C SER A 5 5.10 -57.22 14.03
N LYS A 6 6.38 -57.45 14.38
CA LYS A 6 7.28 -56.38 14.82
C LYS A 6 7.61 -55.39 13.71
N THR A 7 7.84 -55.88 12.49
CA THR A 7 8.07 -55.01 11.31
C THR A 7 6.83 -54.20 10.95
N ALA A 8 5.63 -54.78 11.07
CA ALA A 8 4.38 -54.05 10.83
C ALA A 8 4.16 -52.92 11.85
N ILE A 9 4.43 -53.17 13.14
CA ILE A 9 4.34 -52.16 14.19
C ILE A 9 5.35 -51.03 13.96
N PHE A 10 6.59 -51.36 13.57
CA PHE A 10 7.60 -50.36 13.24
C PHE A 10 7.18 -49.47 12.06
N LEU A 11 6.69 -50.07 10.97
CA LEU A 11 6.18 -49.32 9.82
C LEU A 11 5.00 -48.42 10.20
N PHE A 12 4.09 -48.90 11.05
CA PHE A 12 2.97 -48.11 11.53
C PHE A 12 3.42 -46.85 12.30
N ILE A 13 4.43 -46.99 13.16
CA ILE A 13 5.01 -45.86 13.90
C ILE A 13 5.68 -44.86 12.94
N VAL A 14 6.41 -45.36 11.94
CA VAL A 14 7.04 -44.49 10.92
C VAL A 14 6.00 -43.68 10.16
N VAL A 15 4.89 -44.31 9.75
CA VAL A 15 3.79 -43.62 9.06
C VAL A 15 3.20 -42.52 9.94
N LEU A 16 2.93 -42.79 11.22
CA LEU A 16 2.41 -41.77 12.15
C LEU A 16 3.36 -40.59 12.32
N ILE A 17 4.67 -40.84 12.44
CA ILE A 17 5.67 -39.77 12.54
C ILE A 17 5.69 -38.94 11.25
N LEU A 18 5.64 -39.60 10.09
CA LEU A 18 5.68 -38.93 8.80
C LEU A 18 4.45 -38.04 8.57
N GLU A 19 3.25 -38.52 8.93
CA GLU A 19 2.03 -37.72 8.88
C GLU A 19 2.09 -36.52 9.82
N GLY A 20 2.57 -36.71 11.06
CA GLY A 20 2.74 -35.61 12.01
C GLY A 20 3.68 -34.52 11.49
N ILE A 21 4.81 -34.91 10.90
CA ILE A 21 5.76 -33.99 10.27
C ILE A 21 5.11 -33.26 9.09
N ASN A 22 4.36 -33.97 8.25
CA ASN A 22 3.73 -33.39 7.06
C ASN A 22 2.67 -32.34 7.43
N ILE A 23 1.84 -32.64 8.45
CA ILE A 23 0.86 -31.68 8.98
C ILE A 23 1.56 -30.45 9.55
N TYR A 24 2.63 -30.63 10.33
CA TYR A 24 3.40 -29.52 10.88
C TYR A 24 3.99 -28.62 9.79
N LEU A 25 4.63 -29.21 8.76
CA LEU A 25 5.20 -28.49 7.63
C LEU A 25 4.12 -27.75 6.82
N SER A 26 2.99 -28.41 6.54
CA SER A 26 1.87 -27.80 5.82
C SER A 26 1.31 -26.57 6.54
N ASN A 27 1.12 -26.69 7.86
CA ASN A 27 0.66 -25.58 8.70
C ASN A 27 1.68 -24.45 8.74
N LYS A 28 2.98 -24.77 8.85
CA LYS A 28 4.05 -23.76 8.86
C LYS A 28 4.15 -23.02 7.54
N ILE A 29 4.13 -23.73 6.41
CA ILE A 29 4.15 -23.13 5.06
C ILE A 29 2.93 -22.21 4.87
N SER A 30 1.75 -22.66 5.31
CA SER A 30 0.52 -21.86 5.23
C SER A 30 0.63 -20.56 6.07
N LEU A 31 1.14 -20.66 7.29
CA LEU A 31 1.37 -19.48 8.16
C LEU A 31 2.42 -18.53 7.58
N ASP A 32 3.52 -19.05 7.04
CA ASP A 32 4.58 -18.26 6.43
C ASP A 32 4.08 -17.57 5.14
N SER A 33 3.24 -18.23 4.35
CA SER A 33 2.55 -17.65 3.19
C SER A 33 1.60 -16.51 3.58
N ILE A 34 0.78 -16.69 4.62
CA ILE A 34 -0.12 -15.64 5.11
C ILE A 34 0.69 -14.42 5.58
N LYS A 35 1.79 -14.64 6.31
CA LYS A 35 2.68 -13.56 6.75
C LYS A 35 3.33 -12.85 5.57
N ALA A 36 3.82 -13.58 4.58
CA ALA A 36 4.41 -13.01 3.37
C ALA A 36 3.40 -12.14 2.63
N THR A 37 2.19 -12.64 2.40
CA THR A 37 1.10 -11.87 1.76
C THR A 37 0.76 -10.60 2.52
N LYS A 38 0.70 -10.66 3.86
CA LYS A 38 0.46 -9.48 4.69
C LYS A 38 1.58 -8.45 4.55
N ILE A 39 2.84 -8.88 4.54
CA ILE A 39 3.99 -8.00 4.36
C ILE A 39 3.95 -7.35 2.96
N THR A 40 3.69 -8.13 1.92
CA THR A 40 3.56 -7.60 0.55
C THR A 40 2.46 -6.55 0.46
N SER A 41 1.28 -6.83 1.03
CA SER A 41 0.17 -5.86 1.06
C SER A 41 0.53 -4.57 1.80
N GLN A 42 1.30 -4.65 2.90
CA GLN A 42 1.78 -3.46 3.61
C GLN A 42 2.79 -2.65 2.79
N ILE A 43 3.65 -3.31 2.02
CA ILE A 43 4.60 -2.64 1.13
C ILE A 43 3.86 -1.91 0.01
N GLU A 44 2.84 -2.54 -0.58
CA GLU A 44 2.02 -1.93 -1.62
C GLU A 44 1.27 -0.68 -1.11
N ASP A 45 0.62 -0.77 0.05
CA ASP A 45 -0.07 0.37 0.69
C ASP A 45 0.90 1.52 1.02
N LEU A 46 2.09 1.21 1.54
CA LEU A 46 3.12 2.24 1.79
C LEU A 46 3.65 2.86 0.52
N SER A 47 3.81 2.06 -0.55
CA SER A 47 4.24 2.55 -1.86
C SER A 47 3.21 3.52 -2.45
N GLU A 48 1.92 3.16 -2.37
CA GLU A 48 0.82 4.03 -2.83
C GLU A 48 0.75 5.33 -2.04
N LYS A 49 0.88 5.27 -0.72
CA LYS A 49 0.90 6.49 0.12
C LYS A 49 2.09 7.39 -0.21
N ASN A 50 3.25 6.81 -0.51
CA ASN A 50 4.43 7.57 -0.87
C ASN A 50 4.26 8.27 -2.24
N THR A 51 3.67 7.59 -3.23
CA THR A 51 3.41 8.22 -4.54
C THR A 51 2.40 9.35 -4.43
N LEU A 52 1.33 9.19 -3.64
CA LEU A 52 0.37 10.25 -3.36
C LEU A 52 1.02 11.44 -2.66
N LEU A 53 1.79 11.19 -1.60
CA LEU A 53 2.49 12.24 -0.86
C LEU A 53 3.49 12.99 -1.75
N SER A 54 4.25 12.28 -2.58
CA SER A 54 5.17 12.90 -3.53
C SER A 54 4.44 13.79 -4.54
N SER A 55 3.26 13.37 -5.01
CA SER A 55 2.42 14.16 -5.90
C SER A 55 1.92 15.43 -5.22
N GLU A 56 1.45 15.32 -3.98
CA GLU A 56 0.98 16.46 -3.19
C GLU A 56 2.10 17.47 -2.92
N VAL A 57 3.31 17.00 -2.57
CA VAL A 57 4.47 17.87 -2.40
C VAL A 57 4.83 18.60 -3.69
N ILE A 58 4.84 17.90 -4.83
CA ILE A 58 5.12 18.53 -6.14
C ILE A 58 4.05 19.58 -6.46
N TYR A 59 2.78 19.28 -6.18
CA TYR A 59 1.68 20.22 -6.39
C TYR A 59 1.83 21.47 -5.52
N SER A 60 2.12 21.33 -4.23
CA SER A 60 2.39 22.46 -3.32
C SER A 60 3.59 23.28 -3.80
N LEU A 61 4.68 22.64 -4.19
CA LEU A 61 5.86 23.33 -4.74
C LEU A 61 5.56 24.07 -6.04
N SER A 62 4.67 23.52 -6.87
CA SER A 62 4.19 24.19 -8.08
C SER A 62 3.41 25.45 -7.72
N LEU A 63 2.49 25.37 -6.75
CA LEU A 63 1.75 26.54 -6.27
C LEU A 63 2.69 27.60 -5.68
N ASP A 64 3.64 27.22 -4.85
CA ASP A 64 4.62 28.14 -4.27
C ASP A 64 5.47 28.84 -5.35
N ASN A 65 5.87 28.11 -6.39
CA ASN A 65 6.58 28.70 -7.53
C ASN A 65 5.71 29.71 -8.29
N ILE A 66 4.43 29.38 -8.50
CA ILE A 66 3.47 30.28 -9.15
C ILE A 66 3.28 31.54 -8.31
N SER A 67 3.03 31.40 -7.01
CA SER A 67 2.85 32.50 -6.07
C SER A 67 4.11 33.38 -5.99
N SER A 68 5.29 32.77 -5.92
CA SER A 68 6.57 33.49 -5.94
C SER A 68 6.77 34.26 -7.24
N ARG A 69 6.44 33.66 -8.39
CA ARG A 69 6.53 34.33 -9.68
C ARG A 69 5.51 35.46 -9.81
N ALA A 70 4.30 35.29 -9.32
CA ALA A 70 3.27 36.32 -9.28
C ALA A 70 3.71 37.50 -8.40
N ALA A 71 4.26 37.23 -7.22
CA ALA A 71 4.81 38.25 -6.32
C ALA A 71 5.97 39.02 -6.98
N TYR A 72 6.89 38.32 -7.66
CA TYR A 72 7.96 38.96 -8.44
C TYR A 72 7.44 39.90 -9.53
N LEU A 73 6.31 39.55 -10.15
CA LEU A 73 5.63 40.38 -11.15
C LEU A 73 4.77 41.51 -10.54
N GLY A 74 4.75 41.64 -9.21
CA GLY A 74 4.03 42.69 -8.49
C GLY A 74 2.56 42.38 -8.20
N PHE A 75 2.11 41.13 -8.44
CA PHE A 75 0.78 40.70 -8.01
C PHE A 75 0.77 40.52 -6.49
N VAL A 76 -0.24 41.07 -5.82
CA VAL A 76 -0.42 40.98 -4.37
C VAL A 76 -1.57 40.03 -4.10
N GLU A 77 -1.37 39.08 -3.21
CA GLU A 77 -2.39 38.14 -2.82
C GLU A 77 -3.54 38.89 -2.10
N PRO A 78 -4.80 38.73 -2.54
CA PRO A 78 -5.91 39.48 -1.96
C PRO A 78 -6.14 39.03 -0.51
N LYS A 79 -6.31 40.00 0.40
CA LYS A 79 -6.55 39.76 1.83
C LYS A 79 -7.92 39.14 2.13
N GLU A 80 -8.84 39.17 1.17
CA GLU A 80 -10.18 38.62 1.30
C GLU A 80 -10.47 37.62 0.16
N PRO A 81 -11.24 36.56 0.42
CA PRO A 81 -11.65 35.62 -0.61
C PRO A 81 -12.46 36.33 -1.69
N ILE A 82 -11.95 36.32 -2.92
CA ILE A 82 -12.65 36.91 -4.07
C ILE A 82 -13.85 36.01 -4.39
N SER A 83 -15.04 36.42 -3.98
CA SER A 83 -16.28 35.74 -4.32
C SER A 83 -16.79 36.23 -5.68
N PHE A 84 -16.69 35.38 -6.71
CA PHE A 84 -17.34 35.63 -8.00
C PHE A 84 -18.82 35.21 -7.95
N ALA A 85 -19.59 35.80 -7.02
CA ALA A 85 -21.02 35.51 -6.85
C ALA A 85 -21.91 36.12 -7.95
N SER A 86 -21.33 36.78 -8.96
CA SER A 86 -22.08 37.31 -10.09
C SER A 86 -21.24 37.20 -11.37
N PRO A 87 -21.84 36.79 -12.50
CA PRO A 87 -21.15 36.78 -13.77
C PRO A 87 -20.67 38.20 -14.07
N LEU A 88 -19.35 38.37 -14.19
CA LEU A 88 -18.75 39.61 -14.62
C LEU A 88 -19.35 39.97 -15.98
N GLN A 89 -20.03 41.11 -16.05
CA GLN A 89 -20.46 41.70 -17.32
C GLN A 89 -19.19 42.15 -18.06
N VAL A 90 -18.54 41.21 -18.75
CA VAL A 90 -17.51 41.55 -19.72
C VAL A 90 -18.19 42.34 -20.83
N ALA A 91 -17.68 43.55 -21.09
CA ALA A 91 -18.23 44.44 -22.09
C ALA A 91 -18.29 43.71 -23.44
N LEU A 92 -19.50 43.41 -23.92
CA LEU A 92 -19.69 42.97 -25.30
C LEU A 92 -19.29 44.15 -26.19
N LYS A 93 -18.14 43.98 -26.85
CA LYS A 93 -17.61 44.92 -27.83
C LYS A 93 -18.66 45.11 -28.93
N LYS A 94 -19.21 46.32 -29.03
CA LYS A 94 -20.09 46.73 -30.11
C LYS A 94 -19.30 46.96 -31.39
#